data_AF-A0A2E8RNH4-F1
#
_entry.id   AF-A0A2E8RNH4-F1
#
_cell.length_a   1.000
_cell.length_b   1.000
_cell.length_c   1.000
_cell.angle_alpha   90.00
_cell.angle_beta   90.00
_cell.angle_gamma   90.00
#
_symmetry.space_group_name_H-M   'P 1'
#
loop_
_entity.id
_entity.type
_entity.pdbx_description
1 polymer ?
#
loop_
_entity_poly.entity_id
_entity_poly.type
_entity_poly.pdbx_seq_one_letter_code
_entity_poly.pdbx_strand_id
1 'polypeptide(L)'
;MTSKAPVLTNAPESDPQSRGVPFGHGKIKSHIGLPFLVDNELVGAVALANRLTGYQSTDIDLLGPLCQLGGLLISDRRGLTQKH
;
A
#
# COMPACT_ATOMS: atom_id res chain seq x y z
N MET A 1 -6.21 -5.00 1.18
CA MET A 1 -5.50 -4.89 2.48
C MET A 1 -6.51 -5.09 3.58
N THR A 2 -6.38 -6.13 4.40
CA THR A 2 -7.25 -6.36 5.58
C THR A 2 -6.63 -5.89 6.89
N SER A 3 -5.33 -5.58 6.90
CA SER A 3 -4.60 -4.97 8.01
C SER A 3 -4.25 -3.51 7.70
N LYS A 4 -4.18 -2.66 8.74
CA LYS A 4 -3.63 -1.28 8.69
C LYS A 4 -2.09 -1.28 8.63
N ALA A 5 -1.49 -2.33 8.09
CA ALA A 5 -0.05 -2.54 8.08
C ALA A 5 0.46 -2.63 6.64
N PRO A 6 1.72 -2.23 6.39
CA PRO A 6 2.41 -2.51 5.14
C PRO A 6 2.36 -4.01 4.80
N VAL A 7 2.23 -4.31 3.51
CA VAL A 7 2.36 -5.66 2.95
C VAL A 7 3.54 -5.63 2.00
N LEU A 8 4.50 -6.53 2.17
CA LEU A 8 5.66 -6.65 1.30
C LEU A 8 5.87 -8.13 0.96
N THR A 9 5.98 -8.43 -0.33
CA THR A 9 6.29 -9.78 -0.79
C THR A 9 7.08 -9.77 -2.08
N ASN A 10 8.13 -10.59 -2.13
CA ASN A 10 8.92 -10.82 -3.34
C ASN A 10 8.64 -12.21 -3.95
N ALA A 11 7.61 -12.90 -3.45
CA ALA A 11 7.16 -14.21 -3.93
C ALA A 11 5.64 -14.37 -3.75
N PRO A 12 4.82 -13.55 -4.45
CA PRO A 12 3.37 -13.49 -4.24
C PRO A 12 2.61 -14.76 -4.65
N GLU A 13 3.19 -15.64 -5.45
CA GLU A 13 2.57 -16.95 -5.77
C GLU A 13 2.59 -17.90 -4.54
N SER A 14 3.56 -17.74 -3.63
CA SER A 14 3.69 -18.56 -2.41
C SER A 14 3.32 -17.79 -1.13
N ASP A 15 2.83 -16.55 -1.26
CA ASP A 15 2.45 -15.73 -0.12
C ASP A 15 1.03 -16.07 0.36
N PRO A 16 0.84 -16.47 1.63
CA PRO A 16 -0.48 -16.77 2.19
C PRO A 16 -1.48 -15.62 2.14
N GLN A 17 -1.00 -14.37 2.08
CA GLN A 17 -1.83 -13.17 1.99
C GLN A 17 -2.21 -12.78 0.56
N SER A 18 -1.66 -13.49 -0.43
CA SER A 18 -1.98 -13.29 -1.84
C SER A 18 -3.44 -13.64 -2.11
N ARG A 19 -4.16 -12.73 -2.77
CA ARG A 19 -5.56 -12.93 -3.18
C ARG A 19 -5.69 -13.29 -4.66
N GLY A 20 -4.58 -13.67 -5.28
CA GLY A 20 -4.49 -13.83 -6.73
C GLY A 20 -4.53 -12.48 -7.45
N VAL A 21 -4.50 -12.56 -8.78
CA VAL A 21 -4.60 -11.39 -9.67
C VAL A 21 -5.89 -11.50 -10.50
N PRO A 22 -6.55 -10.38 -10.82
CA PRO A 22 -7.69 -10.39 -11.73
C PRO A 22 -7.36 -11.02 -13.08
N PHE A 23 -8.36 -11.61 -13.73
CA PHE A 23 -8.19 -12.20 -15.05
C PHE A 23 -7.64 -11.18 -16.05
N GLY A 24 -6.62 -11.58 -16.83
CA GLY A 24 -5.94 -10.72 -17.80
C GLY A 24 -4.82 -9.86 -17.22
N HIS A 25 -4.57 -9.89 -15.92
CA HIS A 25 -3.43 -9.20 -15.32
C HIS A 25 -2.14 -10.03 -15.48
N GLY A 26 -1.03 -9.37 -15.84
CA GLY A 26 0.29 -10.02 -15.92
C GLY A 26 0.75 -10.57 -14.57
N LYS A 27 1.71 -11.50 -14.58
CA LYS A 27 2.28 -12.06 -13.35
C LYS A 27 2.85 -10.95 -12.45
N ILE A 28 2.43 -10.96 -11.19
CA ILE A 28 3.07 -10.17 -10.13
C ILE A 28 4.22 -11.01 -9.58
N LYS A 29 5.43 -10.46 -9.58
CA LYS A 29 6.66 -11.10 -9.07
C LYS A 29 7.12 -10.51 -7.75
N SER A 30 6.82 -9.24 -7.54
CA SER A 30 7.08 -8.52 -6.29
C SER A 30 5.96 -7.51 -6.07
N HIS A 31 5.67 -7.20 -4.82
CA HIS A 31 4.60 -6.30 -4.43
C HIS A 31 4.93 -5.63 -3.10
N ILE A 32 4.64 -4.32 -3.03
CA ILE A 32 4.58 -3.56 -1.79
C ILE A 32 3.27 -2.79 -1.76
N GLY A 33 2.50 -2.97 -0.68
CA GLY A 33 1.25 -2.25 -0.41
C GLY A 33 1.41 -1.43 0.86
N LEU A 34 1.18 -0.12 0.77
CA LEU A 34 1.37 0.81 1.88
C LEU A 34 0.04 1.50 2.21
N PRO A 35 -0.44 1.41 3.46
CA PRO A 35 -1.67 2.06 3.86
C PRO A 35 -1.43 3.56 4.01
N PHE A 36 -2.44 4.35 3.67
CA PHE A 36 -2.48 5.77 4.03
C PHE A 36 -3.29 5.89 5.31
N LEU A 37 -2.62 6.32 6.37
CA LEU A 37 -3.21 6.51 7.70
C LEU A 37 -3.20 8.00 8.04
N VAL A 38 -4.37 8.53 8.41
CA VAL A 38 -4.54 9.88 8.98
C VAL A 38 -5.28 9.68 10.30
N ASP A 39 -4.73 10.17 11.41
CA ASP A 39 -5.29 9.98 12.76
C ASP A 39 -5.66 8.51 13.08
N ASN A 40 -4.79 7.58 12.66
CA ASN A 40 -4.98 6.12 12.77
C ASN A 40 -6.19 5.55 11.98
N GLU A 41 -6.84 6.35 11.15
CA GLU A 41 -7.88 5.92 10.21
C GLU A 41 -7.27 5.52 8.87
N LEU A 42 -7.73 4.39 8.30
CA LEU A 42 -7.32 3.96 6.97
C LEU A 42 -8.11 4.74 5.92
N VAL A 43 -7.48 5.75 5.34
CA VAL A 43 -8.13 6.62 4.34
C VAL A 43 -7.86 6.14 2.90
N GLY A 44 -6.82 5.35 2.68
CA GLY A 44 -6.48 4.81 1.36
C GLY A 44 -5.26 3.90 1.40
N ALA A 45 -4.71 3.59 0.23
CA ALA A 45 -3.46 2.84 0.10
C ALA A 45 -2.84 3.06 -1.28
N VAL A 46 -1.54 2.81 -1.38
CA VAL A 46 -0.82 2.64 -2.65
C VAL A 46 -0.30 1.21 -2.75
N ALA A 47 -0.28 0.66 -3.96
CA ALA A 47 0.35 -0.61 -4.26
C ALA A 47 1.30 -0.45 -5.45
N LEU A 48 2.53 -0.94 -5.30
CA LEU A 48 3.52 -1.02 -6.36
C LEU A 48 3.86 -2.50 -6.60
N ALA A 49 4.11 -2.84 -7.86
CA ALA A 49 4.38 -4.22 -8.26
C ALA A 49 5.59 -4.30 -9.21
N ASN A 50 6.18 -5.49 -9.28
CA ASN A 50 7.14 -5.89 -10.29
C ASN A 50 8.45 -5.08 -10.32
N ARG A 51 8.91 -4.59 -9.16
CA ARG A 51 10.29 -4.15 -9.01
C ARG A 51 11.22 -5.34 -9.25
N LEU A 52 12.11 -5.22 -10.24
CA LEU A 52 13.02 -6.30 -10.69
C LEU A 52 13.88 -6.87 -9.57
N THR A 53 14.36 -6.02 -8.66
CA THR A 53 15.19 -6.41 -7.52
C THR A 53 14.38 -6.85 -6.29
N GLY A 54 13.05 -6.82 -6.38
CA GLY A 54 12.18 -6.90 -5.21
C GLY A 54 12.18 -5.62 -4.37
N TYR A 55 11.36 -5.63 -3.32
CA TYR A 55 11.26 -4.57 -2.32
C TYR A 55 11.89 -4.99 -1.00
N GLN A 56 12.36 -4.01 -0.23
CA GLN A 56 12.92 -4.16 1.11
C GLN A 56 12.15 -3.33 2.12
N SER A 57 12.31 -3.62 3.41
CA SER A 57 11.67 -2.84 4.49
C SER A 57 12.03 -1.36 4.43
N THR A 58 13.25 -1.02 4.01
CA THR A 58 13.69 0.38 3.82
C THR A 58 12.89 1.13 2.75
N ASP A 59 12.26 0.42 1.80
CA ASP A 59 11.37 1.05 0.83
C ASP A 59 10.07 1.55 1.49
N ILE A 60 9.64 0.94 2.60
CA ILE A 60 8.50 1.41 3.40
C ILE A 60 8.83 2.79 3.97
N ASP A 61 10.01 2.92 4.58
CA ASP A 61 10.47 4.17 5.20
C ASP A 61 10.65 5.27 4.15
N LEU A 62 11.27 4.91 3.01
CA LEU A 62 11.47 5.82 1.88
C LEU A 62 10.15 6.37 1.32
N LEU A 63 9.12 5.52 1.21
CA LEU A 63 7.82 5.87 0.67
C LEU A 63 6.85 6.45 1.71
N GLY A 64 7.19 6.35 3.00
CA GLY A 64 6.39 6.83 4.12
C GLY A 64 5.91 8.28 3.96
N PRO A 65 6.80 9.25 3.66
CA PRO A 65 6.39 10.65 3.45
C PRO A 65 5.36 10.83 2.33
N LEU A 66 5.49 10.10 1.21
CA LEU A 66 4.51 10.16 0.12
C LEU A 66 3.16 9.57 0.55
N CYS A 67 3.16 8.52 1.37
CA CYS A 67 1.95 7.92 1.91
C CYS A 67 1.22 8.87 2.87
N GLN A 68 1.96 9.64 3.67
CA GLN A 68 1.38 10.68 4.54
C GLN A 68 0.71 11.78 3.72
N LEU A 69 1.40 12.30 2.71
CA LEU A 69 0.85 13.34 1.81
C LEU A 69 -0.38 12.83 1.06
N GLY A 70 -0.32 11.64 0.48
CA GLY A 70 -1.46 11.01 -0.19
C GLY A 70 -2.66 10.81 0.75
N GLY A 71 -2.39 10.42 2.00
CA GLY A 71 -3.41 10.30 3.04
C GLY A 71 -4.11 11.62 3.33
N LEU A 72 -3.36 12.70 3.54
CA LEU A 72 -3.92 14.04 3.78
C LEU A 72 -4.77 14.52 2.61
N LEU A 73 -4.30 14.36 1.37
CA LEU A 73 -5.04 14.76 0.17
C LEU A 73 -6.37 14.00 0.02
N ILE A 74 -6.36 12.68 0.26
CA ILE A 74 -7.59 11.87 0.21
C ILE A 74 -8.53 12.25 1.37
N SER A 75 -7.99 12.45 2.56
CA SER A 75 -8.75 12.83 3.76
C SER A 75 -9.47 14.16 3.55
N ASP A 76 -8.76 15.17 3.05
CA ASP A 76 -9.32 16.48 2.72
C ASP A 76 -10.41 16.39 1.64
N ARG A 77 -10.13 15.67 0.55
CA ARG A 77 -11.10 15.48 -0.54
C ARG A 77 -12.41 14.82 -0.07
N ARG A 78 -12.33 13.98 0.96
CA ARG A 78 -13.47 13.28 1.58
C ARG A 78 -14.11 14.05 2.73
N GLY A 79 -13.58 15.21 3.12
CA GLY A 79 -14.07 16.01 4.25
C GLY A 79 -13.78 15.39 5.62
N LEU A 80 -12.79 14.50 5.72
CA LEU A 80 -12.45 13.80 6.95
C LEU A 80 -11.56 14.64 7.90
N THR A 81 -10.90 15.68 7.38
CA THR A 81 -10.04 16.62 8.13
C THR A 81 -10.81 17.71 8.91
N GLN A 82 -12.15 17.78 8.78
CA GLN A 82 -12.99 18.84 9.36
C GLN A 82 -13.91 18.32 10.48
N LYS A 83 -13.32 17.69 11.50
CA LYS A 83 -14.01 17.45 12.78
C LYS A 83 -13.39 18.30 13.88
N HIS A 84 -13.79 19.56 13.96
CA HIS A 84 -13.65 20.40 15.16
C HIS A 84 -15.00 21.09 15.40
#